data_AF-A0A1G9EWZ0-F1
#
_entry.id   AF-A0A1G9EWZ0-F1
#
_cell.length_a   1.000
_cell.length_b   1.000
_cell.length_c   1.000
_cell.angle_alpha   90.00
_cell.angle_beta   90.00
_cell.angle_gamma   90.00
#
_symmetry.space_group_name_H-M   'P 1'
#
loop_
_entity.id
_entity.type
_entity.pdbx_description
1 polymer ?
#
loop_
_entity_poly.entity_id
_entity_poly.type
_entity_poly.pdbx_seq_one_letter_code
_entity_poly.pdbx_strand_id
1 'polypeptide(L)' 'MRRQTVVGKTMLAGNTACKVLYHKSSDMVEVEVGGTTLKFEADSFIVMNEMLRKAAARIVMQTEIEMSI' A
#
# COMPACT_ATOMS: atom_id res chain seq x y z
N MET A 1 -17.68 -10.28 16.29
CA MET A 1 -17.60 -9.12 15.36
C MET A 1 -16.25 -9.19 14.64
N ARG A 2 -16.25 -9.36 13.31
CA ARG A 2 -15.02 -9.36 12.50
C ARG A 2 -14.41 -7.95 12.54
N ARG A 3 -13.42 -7.73 13.42
CA ARG A 3 -12.72 -6.45 13.54
C ARG A 3 -11.74 -6.33 12.38
N GLN A 4 -12.21 -5.72 11.29
CA GLN A 4 -11.36 -5.18 10.24
C GLN A 4 -10.94 -3.76 10.63
N THR A 5 -9.66 -3.43 10.46
CA THR A 5 -9.11 -2.11 10.74
C THR A 5 -8.52 -1.53 9.47
N VAL A 6 -8.87 -0.29 9.13
CA VAL A 6 -8.20 0.44 8.06
C VAL A 6 -6.83 0.87 8.59
N VAL A 7 -5.76 0.33 8.01
CA VAL A 7 -4.37 0.60 8.42
C VAL A 7 -3.66 1.55 7.47
N GLY A 8 -4.21 1.78 6.29
CA GLY A 8 -3.72 2.76 5.33
C GLY A 8 -4.82 3.21 4.38
N LYS A 9 -4.76 4.47 3.95
CA LYS A 9 -5.66 5.02 2.93
C LYS A 9 -4.97 6.15 2.19
N THR A 10 -5.15 6.18 0.88
CA THR A 10 -4.69 7.29 0.04
C THR A 10 -5.58 7.44 -1.20
N MET A 11 -5.40 8.54 -1.94
CA MET A 11 -5.99 8.73 -3.26
C MET A 11 -4.88 8.57 -4.30
N LEU A 12 -5.09 7.68 -5.27
CA LEU A 12 -4.22 7.51 -6.41
C LEU A 12 -4.55 8.54 -7.51
N ALA A 13 -3.67 8.63 -8.51
CA ALA A 13 -3.94 9.41 -9.72
C ALA A 13 -5.31 9.03 -10.33
N GLY A 14 -5.99 10.00 -10.91
CA GLY A 14 -7.36 9.80 -11.43
C GLY A 14 -8.42 9.67 -10.34
N ASN A 15 -8.17 10.19 -9.12
CA ASN A 15 -9.12 10.21 -8.00
C ASN A 15 -9.60 8.80 -7.56
N THR A 16 -8.77 7.79 -7.76
CA THR A 16 -9.08 6.41 -7.38
C THR A 16 -8.69 6.17 -5.92
N ALA A 17 -9.66 5.82 -5.08
CA ALA A 17 -9.37 5.51 -3.68
C ALA A 17 -8.59 4.20 -3.56
N CYS A 18 -7.55 4.22 -2.72
CA CYS A 18 -6.81 3.05 -2.29
C CYS A 18 -6.90 2.90 -0.76
N LYS A 19 -7.23 1.70 -0.28
CA LYS A 19 -7.29 1.38 1.15
C LYS A 19 -6.57 0.08 1.43
N VAL A 20 -5.97 0.01 2.61
CA VAL A 20 -5.39 -1.21 3.16
C VAL A 20 -6.15 -1.55 4.43
N LEU A 21 -6.75 -2.73 4.46
CA LEU A 21 -7.52 -3.26 5.59
C LEU A 21 -6.79 -4.46 6.19
N TYR A 22 -6.67 -4.49 7.52
CA TYR A 22 -6.15 -5.64 8.25
C TYR A 22 -7.27 -6.38 8.95
N HIS A 23 -7.35 -7.69 8.70
CA HIS A 23 -8.34 -8.60 9.26
C HIS A 23 -7.69 -9.44 10.36
N LYS A 24 -7.72 -8.93 11.60
CA LYS A 24 -7.06 -9.57 12.75
C LYS A 24 -7.48 -11.03 12.98
N SER A 25 -8.72 -11.39 12.66
CA SER A 25 -9.24 -12.74 12.89
C SER A 25 -8.69 -13.80 11.93
N SER A 26 -8.29 -13.39 10.73
CA SER A 26 -7.76 -14.29 9.69
C SER A 26 -6.30 -14.01 9.37
N ASP A 27 -5.70 -13.02 10.03
CA ASP A 27 -4.36 -12.51 9.76
C ASP A 27 -4.09 -12.19 8.29
N MET A 28 -5.08 -11.55 7.66
CA MET A 28 -5.07 -11.19 6.24
C MET A 28 -5.04 -9.69 6.06
N VAL A 29 -4.37 -9.25 5.01
CA VAL A 29 -4.40 -7.88 4.52
C VAL A 29 -5.16 -7.82 3.20
N GLU A 30 -6.09 -6.88 3.10
CA GLU A 30 -6.83 -6.55 1.89
C GLU A 30 -6.38 -5.19 1.37
N VAL A 31 -5.98 -5.13 0.10
CA VAL A 31 -5.68 -3.89 -0.61
C VAL A 31 -6.80 -3.64 -1.61
N GLU A 32 -7.62 -2.63 -1.33
CA GLU A 32 -8.71 -2.19 -2.20
C GLU A 32 -8.24 -1.04 -3.10
N VAL A 33 -8.34 -1.19 -4.42
CA VAL A 33 -8.02 -0.13 -5.41
C VAL A 33 -9.15 -0.06 -6.42
N GLY A 34 -9.87 1.06 -6.44
CA GLY A 34 -10.89 1.33 -7.48
C GLY A 34 -11.96 0.24 -7.61
N GLY A 35 -12.32 -0.43 -6.51
CA GLY A 35 -13.28 -1.53 -6.48
C GLY A 35 -12.67 -2.93 -6.71
N THR A 36 -11.39 -3.02 -7.09
CA THR A 36 -10.64 -4.28 -7.11
C THR A 36 -10.04 -4.55 -5.74
N THR A 37 -10.03 -5.81 -5.29
CA THR A 37 -9.43 -6.22 -4.02
C THR A 37 -8.35 -7.26 -4.23
N LEU A 38 -7.16 -7.02 -3.67
CA LEU A 38 -6.09 -7.99 -3.55
C LEU A 38 -6.01 -8.47 -2.11
N LYS A 39 -5.75 -9.77 -1.90
CA LYS A 39 -5.68 -10.41 -0.59
C LYS A 39 -4.31 -11.02 -0.38
N PHE A 40 -3.75 -10.81 0.81
CA PHE A 40 -2.45 -11.31 1.20
C PHE A 40 -2.50 -11.83 2.63
N GLU A 41 -1.68 -12.83 2.94
CA GLU A 41 -1.28 -13.08 4.33
C GLU A 41 -0.50 -11.86 4.85
N ALA A 42 -0.64 -11.55 6.15
CA ALA A 42 -0.04 -10.35 6.73
C ALA A 42 1.48 -10.30 6.56
N ASP A 43 2.17 -11.41 6.81
CA ASP A 43 3.63 -11.50 6.68
C ASP A 43 4.09 -11.26 5.24
N SER A 44 3.38 -11.86 4.28
CA SER A 44 3.64 -11.67 2.84
C SER A 44 3.48 -10.21 2.43
N PHE A 45 2.43 -9.55 2.92
CA PHE A 45 2.19 -8.13 2.66
C PHE A 45 3.30 -7.25 3.25
N ILE A 46 3.74 -7.51 4.48
CA ILE A 46 4.79 -6.72 5.15
C ILE A 46 6.10 -6.76 4.35
N VAL A 47 6.51 -7.97 3.92
CA VAL A 47 7.72 -8.13 3.11
C VAL A 47 7.61 -7.38 1.79
N MET A 48 6.48 -7.52 1.08
CA MET A 48 6.24 -6.82 -0.18
C MET A 48 6.24 -5.30 -0.01
N ASN A 49 5.54 -4.78 1.01
CA ASN A 49 5.48 -3.35 1.30
C ASN A 49 6.87 -2.77 1.58
N GLU A 50 7.71 -3.48 2.34
CA GLU A 50 9.07 -3.03 2.61
C GLU A 50 9.97 -3.06 1.37
N MET A 51 9.84 -4.07 0.51
CA MET A 51 10.55 -4.12 -0.77
C MET A 51 10.14 -2.95 -1.68
N LEU A 52 8.83 -2.68 -1.81
CA LEU A 52 8.32 -1.57 -2.60
C LEU A 52 8.75 -0.23 -2.03
N ARG A 53 8.72 -0.05 -0.70
CA ARG A 53 9.19 1.17 -0.04
C ARG A 53 10.67 1.44 -0.32
N LYS A 54 11.52 0.40 -0.25
CA LYS A 54 12.95 0.50 -0.60
C LYS A 54 13.15 0.82 -2.08
N ALA A 55 12.39 0.20 -2.98
CA ALA A 55 12.46 0.47 -4.41
C ALA A 55 12.05 1.93 -4.72
N ALA A 56 10.93 2.40 -4.15
CA ALA A 56 10.46 3.77 -4.31
C ALA A 56 11.47 4.79 -3.77
N ALA A 57 12.06 4.55 -2.59
CA ALA A 57 13.10 5.41 -2.03
C ALA A 57 14.32 5.52 -2.96
N ARG A 58 14.74 4.41 -3.59
CA ARG A 58 15.83 4.41 -4.57
C ARG A 58 15.47 5.21 -5.82
N ILE A 59 14.26 5.04 -6.35
CA ILE A 59 13.80 5.82 -7.50
C ILE A 59 13.83 7.31 -7.16
N VAL A 60 13.26 7.73 -6.03
CA VAL A 60 13.25 9.14 -5.59
C VAL A 60 14.65 9.70 -5.40
N MET A 61 15.58 8.92 -4.83
CA MET A 61 16.98 9.34 -4.67
C MET A 61 17.75 9.39 -6.00
N GLN A 62 17.41 8.56 -6.98
CA GLN A 62 18.00 8.58 -8.32
C GLN A 62 17.39 9.66 -9.21
N THR A 63 16.16 10.08 -8.93
CA THR A 63 15.51 11.23 -9.54
C THR A 63 15.81 12.49 -8.74
N GLU A 64 17.10 12.81 -8.56
CA GLU A 64 17.47 14.19 -8.21
C GLU A 64 16.68 15.12 -9.12
N ILE A 65 15.89 15.98 -8.50
CA ILE A 65 15.01 16.90 -9.18
C ILE A 65 15.91 17.80 -10.03
N GLU A 66 15.94 17.62 -11.35
CA GLU A 66 16.33 18.66 -12.31
C GLU A 66 15.28 19.80 -12.24
N MET A 67 15.19 20.48 -11.10
CA MET A 67 14.62 21.81 -10.97
C MET A 67 15.75 22.70 -10.48
N SER A 68 16.77 22.81 -11.32
CA SER A 68 17.61 23.99 -11.34
C SER A 68 16.86 25.00 -12.21
N ILE A 69 16.19 25.96 -11.55
CA ILE A 69 15.73 27.22 -12.17
C ILE A 69 16.97 28.07 -12.46
#